data_AF-A0A7C4LTF5-F1
#
_entry.id   AF-A0A7C4LTF5-F1
#
_cell.length_a   1.000
_cell.length_b   1.000
_cell.length_c   1.000
_cell.angle_alpha   90.00
_cell.angle_beta   90.00
_cell.angle_gamma   90.00
#
_symmetry.space_group_name_H-M   'P 1'
#
loop_
_entity.id
_entity.type
_entity.pdbx_description
1 polymer ?
#
loop_
_entity_poly.entity_id
_entity_poly.type
_entity_poly.pdbx_seq_one_letter_code
_entity_poly.pdbx_strand_id
1 'polypeptide(L)'
;MGDHFDNWTVQVRKGLLDYCILNALAERERYGYELVKTLAGIPGLGVTEGTLYPLLSRLRLQGLISARLEESPEGPARKYYALTRQGQQALDLMEDYLDTLVSGARVLRHKGSKP
;
A
#
# COMPACT_ATOMS: atom_id res chain seq x y z
N MET A 1 14.50 -8.88 -22.93
CA MET A 1 14.45 -7.62 -22.15
C MET A 1 13.10 -7.44 -21.43
N GLY A 2 11.96 -7.74 -22.06
CA GLY A 2 10.62 -7.60 -21.45
C GLY A 2 10.41 -8.45 -20.19
N ASP A 3 10.65 -9.76 -20.25
CA ASP A 3 10.35 -10.68 -19.14
C ASP A 3 11.06 -10.33 -17.81
N HIS A 4 12.32 -9.89 -17.84
CA HIS A 4 13.02 -9.47 -16.62
C HIS A 4 12.41 -8.20 -16.00
N PHE A 5 12.14 -7.19 -16.82
CA PHE A 5 11.54 -5.94 -16.35
C PHE A 5 10.12 -6.17 -15.82
N ASP A 6 9.32 -6.96 -16.53
CA ASP A 6 7.95 -7.29 -16.13
C ASP A 6 7.94 -8.01 -14.77
N ASN A 7 8.80 -9.02 -14.60
CA ASN A 7 8.96 -9.71 -13.32
C ASN A 7 9.41 -8.76 -12.21
N TRP A 8 10.38 -7.86 -12.49
CA TRP A 8 10.84 -6.87 -11.53
C TRP A 8 9.73 -5.91 -11.09
N THR A 9 8.93 -5.37 -12.03
CA THR A 9 7.81 -4.48 -11.69
C THR A 9 6.74 -5.17 -10.84
N VAL A 10 6.50 -6.47 -11.05
CA VAL A 10 5.58 -7.25 -10.21
C VAL A 10 6.10 -7.34 -8.77
N GLN A 11 7.40 -7.60 -8.59
CA GLN A 11 7.99 -7.68 -7.23
C GLN A 11 7.98 -6.32 -6.53
N VAL A 12 8.34 -5.25 -7.23
CA VAL A 12 8.29 -3.89 -6.67
C VAL A 12 6.88 -3.51 -6.24
N ARG A 13 5.86 -3.75 -7.09
CA ARG A 13 4.45 -3.50 -6.74
C ARG A 13 4.03 -4.27 -5.51
N LYS A 14 4.33 -5.57 -5.44
CA LYS A 14 4.01 -6.41 -4.28
C LYS A 14 4.65 -5.88 -2.99
N GLY A 15 5.90 -5.42 -3.06
CA GLY A 15 6.62 -4.87 -1.91
C GLY A 15 6.05 -3.53 -1.41
N LEU A 16 5.49 -2.72 -2.30
CA LEU A 16 4.95 -1.40 -1.96
C LEU A 16 3.46 -1.40 -1.61
N LEU A 17 2.72 -2.47 -1.92
CA LEU A 17 1.27 -2.45 -1.84
C LEU A 17 0.75 -2.28 -0.40
N ASP A 18 1.38 -2.96 0.58
CA ASP A 18 1.04 -2.80 1.99
C ASP A 18 1.29 -1.36 2.45
N TYR A 19 2.45 -0.80 2.09
CA TYR A 19 2.81 0.59 2.38
C TYR A 19 1.78 1.59 1.81
N CYS A 20 1.33 1.39 0.57
CA CYS A 20 0.30 2.23 -0.05
C CYS A 20 -1.05 2.11 0.66
N ILE A 21 -1.43 0.91 1.10
CA ILE A 21 -2.69 0.70 1.85
C ILE A 21 -2.64 1.41 3.20
N LEU A 22 -1.56 1.23 3.95
CA LEU A 22 -1.41 1.87 5.27
C LEU A 22 -1.40 3.40 5.15
N ASN A 23 -0.68 3.95 4.16
CA ASN A 23 -0.69 5.39 3.87
C ASN A 23 -2.10 5.91 3.55
N ALA A 24 -2.84 5.22 2.69
CA ALA A 24 -4.19 5.64 2.33
C ALA A 24 -5.13 5.68 3.55
N LEU A 25 -4.90 4.80 4.54
CA LEU A 25 -5.68 4.72 5.79
C LEU A 25 -5.15 5.63 6.90
N ALA A 26 -3.93 6.17 6.78
CA ALA A 26 -3.36 7.14 7.71
C ALA A 26 -4.05 8.51 7.59
N GLU A 27 -4.50 8.89 6.39
CA GLU A 27 -5.23 10.14 6.17
C GLU A 27 -6.61 10.13 6.84
N ARG A 28 -7.34 9.03 6.65
CA ARG A 28 -8.68 8.80 7.19
C ARG A 28 -9.09 7.34 7.04
N GLU A 29 -10.10 6.92 7.79
CA GLU A 29 -10.79 5.67 7.51
C GLU A 29 -11.43 5.71 6.12
N ARG A 30 -11.47 4.55 5.44
CA ARG A 30 -12.05 4.42 4.11
C ARG A 30 -12.89 3.17 4.01
N TYR A 31 -14.00 3.26 3.29
CA TYR A 31 -14.74 2.05 2.93
C TYR A 31 -14.00 1.30 1.82
N GLY A 32 -14.08 -0.04 1.83
CA GLY A 32 -13.24 -0.90 0.98
C GLY A 32 -13.20 -0.49 -0.50
N TYR A 33 -14.34 -0.14 -1.08
CA TYR A 33 -14.42 0.27 -2.49
C TYR A 33 -13.78 1.64 -2.78
N GLU A 34 -13.88 2.62 -1.86
CA GLU A 34 -13.13 3.89 -1.99
C GLU A 34 -11.63 3.64 -1.98
N LEU A 35 -11.18 2.74 -1.10
CA LEU A 35 -9.77 2.37 -1.01
C LEU A 35 -9.29 1.71 -2.30
N VAL A 36 -10.08 0.81 -2.92
CA VAL A 36 -9.79 0.26 -4.26
C VAL A 36 -9.63 1.39 -5.27
N LYS A 37 -10.61 2.31 -5.36
CA LYS A 37 -10.57 3.41 -6.32
C LYS A 37 -9.34 4.29 -6.14
N THR A 38 -9.02 4.62 -4.89
CA THR A 38 -7.87 5.45 -4.53
C THR A 38 -6.58 4.78 -5.00
N LEU A 39 -6.38 3.50 -4.69
CA LEU A 39 -5.15 2.76 -5.02
C LEU A 39 -5.06 2.44 -6.52
N ALA A 40 -6.17 2.15 -7.18
CA ALA A 40 -6.22 1.92 -8.63
C ALA A 40 -5.86 3.18 -9.44
N GLY A 41 -6.08 4.37 -8.86
CA GLY A 41 -5.69 5.65 -9.45
C GLY A 41 -4.18 5.94 -9.40
N ILE A 42 -3.40 5.17 -8.63
CA ILE A 42 -1.95 5.39 -8.50
C ILE A 42 -1.22 4.78 -9.71
N PRO A 43 -0.51 5.59 -10.52
CA PRO A 43 0.23 5.09 -11.67
C PRO A 43 1.23 4.01 -11.26
N GLY A 44 1.21 2.88 -11.99
CA GLY A 44 2.14 1.78 -11.78
C GLY A 44 1.84 0.85 -10.60
N LEU A 45 0.81 1.10 -9.77
CA LEU A 45 0.45 0.19 -8.67
C LEU A 45 -0.39 -1.01 -9.14
N GLY A 46 -1.31 -0.79 -10.09
CA GLY A 46 -2.05 -1.85 -10.79
C GLY A 46 -2.94 -2.71 -9.89
N VAL A 47 -3.60 -2.09 -8.90
CA VAL A 47 -4.46 -2.78 -7.92
C VAL A 47 -5.83 -3.10 -8.50
N THR A 48 -6.32 -4.30 -8.20
CA THR A 48 -7.71 -4.72 -8.48
C THR A 48 -8.44 -5.06 -7.18
N GLU A 49 -9.76 -5.18 -7.22
CA GLU A 49 -10.56 -5.66 -6.09
C GLU A 49 -10.11 -7.04 -5.61
N GLY A 50 -9.87 -7.96 -6.55
CA GLY A 50 -9.40 -9.32 -6.25
C GLY A 50 -8.03 -9.37 -5.58
N THR A 51 -7.21 -8.33 -5.75
CA THR A 51 -5.93 -8.18 -5.05
C THR A 51 -6.11 -7.52 -3.69
N LEU A 52 -6.95 -6.49 -3.59
CA LEU A 52 -7.03 -5.66 -2.39
C LEU A 52 -7.69 -6.40 -1.21
N TYR A 53 -8.84 -7.04 -1.41
CA TYR A 53 -9.59 -7.62 -0.29
C TYR A 53 -8.85 -8.72 0.48
N PRO A 54 -8.11 -9.64 -0.19
CA PRO A 54 -7.23 -10.58 0.51
C PRO A 54 -6.16 -9.87 1.36
N LEU A 55 -5.58 -8.77 0.86
CA LEU A 55 -4.57 -8.01 1.59
C LEU A 55 -5.15 -7.29 2.79
N LEU A 56 -6.33 -6.68 2.66
CA LEU A 56 -7.04 -6.08 3.79
C LEU A 56 -7.35 -7.13 4.87
N SER A 57 -7.73 -8.35 4.46
CA SER A 57 -7.91 -9.45 5.41
C SER A 57 -6.62 -9.78 6.14
N ARG A 58 -5.49 -9.91 5.42
CA ARG A 58 -4.17 -10.18 6.02
C ARG A 58 -3.72 -9.07 6.97
N LEU A 59 -3.77 -7.81 6.54
CA LEU A 59 -3.35 -6.66 7.36
C LEU A 59 -4.19 -6.56 8.65
N ARG A 60 -5.48 -6.90 8.58
CA ARG A 60 -6.36 -6.97 9.75
C ARG A 60 -5.96 -8.11 10.69
N LEU A 61 -5.66 -9.30 10.15
CA LEU A 61 -5.17 -10.43 10.95
C LEU A 61 -3.80 -10.12 11.61
N GLN A 62 -2.98 -9.29 10.98
CA GLN A 62 -1.72 -8.79 11.52
C GLN A 62 -1.88 -7.65 12.54
N GLY A 63 -3.11 -7.16 12.77
CA GLY A 63 -3.40 -6.06 13.69
C GLY A 63 -3.04 -4.67 13.17
N LEU A 64 -2.63 -4.54 11.90
CA LEU A 64 -2.22 -3.26 11.31
C LEU A 64 -3.41 -2.37 10.95
N ILE A 65 -4.55 -2.97 10.65
CA ILE A 65 -5.81 -2.25 10.38
C ILE A 65 -6.96 -2.86 11.17
N SER A 66 -7.94 -2.04 11.53
CA SER A 66 -9.23 -2.50 12.05
C SER A 66 -10.29 -2.43 10.96
N ALA A 67 -11.38 -3.18 11.13
CA ALA A 67 -12.54 -3.10 10.26
C ALA A 67 -13.83 -2.99 11.07
N ARG A 68 -14.73 -2.10 10.66
CA ARG A 68 -16.08 -1.94 11.20
C ARG A 68 -17.12 -2.05 10.09
N LEU A 69 -18.27 -2.62 10.40
CA LEU A 69 -19.43 -2.56 9.52
C LEU A 69 -20.26 -1.35 9.90
N GLU A 70 -20.69 -0.61 8.90
CA GLU A 70 -21.60 0.52 9.05
C GLU A 70 -22.81 0.31 8.15
N GLU A 71 -24.00 0.46 8.71
CA GLU A 71 -25.23 0.41 7.94
C GLU A 71 -25.30 1.61 7.00
N SER A 72 -25.62 1.35 5.74
CA SER A 72 -25.85 2.41 4.76
C SER A 72 -27.33 2.81 4.84
N PRO A 73 -27.68 4.12 4.87
CA PRO A 73 -29.06 4.58 4.80
C PRO A 73 -29.80 4.03 3.57
N GLU A 74 -29.04 3.84 2.48
CA GLU A 74 -29.50 3.25 1.24
C GLU A 74 -28.50 2.16 0.82
N GLY A 75 -28.92 0.89 0.87
CA GLY A 75 -28.15 -0.25 0.36
C GLY A 75 -27.45 -1.12 1.43
N PRO A 76 -26.57 -2.05 1.00
CA PRO A 76 -25.94 -3.01 1.90
C PRO A 76 -24.95 -2.34 2.86
N ALA A 77 -24.73 -2.98 4.01
CA ALA A 77 -23.73 -2.56 4.98
C ALA A 77 -22.34 -2.41 4.35
N ARG A 78 -21.64 -1.33 4.69
CA ARG A 78 -20.32 -0.99 4.18
C ARG A 78 -19.27 -1.36 5.20
N LYS A 79 -18.17 -1.94 4.73
CA LYS A 79 -17.01 -2.25 5.56
C LYS A 79 -16.00 -1.11 5.48
N TYR A 80 -15.82 -0.42 6.60
CA TYR A 80 -14.82 0.63 6.79
C TYR A 80 -13.57 0.05 7.40
N TYR A 81 -12.42 0.52 6.92
CA TYR A 81 -11.11 0.15 7.43
C TYR A 81 -10.44 1.40 8.01
N ALA A 82 -9.74 1.21 9.12
CA ALA A 82 -8.99 2.27 9.78
C ALA A 82 -7.61 1.75 10.17
N LEU A 83 -6.61 2.64 10.15
CA LEU A 83 -5.27 2.33 10.62
C LEU A 83 -5.29 2.15 12.15
N THR A 84 -4.63 1.12 12.66
CA THR A 84 -4.45 0.97 14.11
C THR A 84 -3.19 1.70 14.57
N ARG A 85 -2.99 1.82 15.89
CA ARG A 85 -1.72 2.31 16.44
C ARG A 85 -0.52 1.45 15.99
N GLN A 86 -0.69 0.13 15.92
CA GLN A 86 0.34 -0.78 15.43
C GLN A 86 0.60 -0.58 13.93
N GLY A 87 -0.47 -0.34 13.15
CA GLY A 87 -0.38 0.04 11.75
C GLY A 87 0.39 1.32 11.52
N GLN A 88 0.16 2.35 12.34
CA GLN A 88 0.90 3.61 12.27
C GLN A 88 2.39 3.39 12.55
N GLN A 89 2.74 2.66 13.62
CA GLN A 89 4.14 2.35 13.93
C GLN A 89 4.83 1.57 12.81
N ALA A 90 4.11 0.63 12.18
CA ALA A 90 4.64 -0.10 11.04
C ALA A 90 4.82 0.81 9.81
N LEU A 91 3.89 1.72 9.57
CA LEU A 91 3.97 2.70 8.49
C LEU A 91 5.18 3.61 8.64
N ASP A 92 5.40 4.18 9.83
CA ASP A 92 6.54 5.05 10.12
C ASP A 92 7.88 4.33 9.83
N LEU A 93 8.01 3.06 10.27
CA LEU A 93 9.19 2.24 10.00
C LEU A 93 9.38 1.94 8.50
N MET A 94 8.28 1.73 7.77
CA MET A 94 8.34 1.50 6.32
C MET A 94 8.78 2.76 5.57
N GLU A 95 8.29 3.93 5.99
CA GLU A 95 8.66 5.23 5.41
C GLU A 95 10.16 5.50 5.59
N ASP A 96 10.65 5.41 6.83
CA ASP A 96 12.08 5.57 7.15
C ASP A 96 12.98 4.63 6.34
N TYR A 97 12.56 3.36 6.20
CA TYR A 97 13.31 2.36 5.46
C TYR A 97 13.30 2.64 3.96
N LEU A 98 12.16 3.00 3.38
CA LEU A 98 12.04 3.33 1.96
C LEU A 98 12.88 4.55 1.61
N ASP A 99 12.86 5.60 2.44
CA ASP A 99 13.68 6.79 2.24
C ASP A 99 15.18 6.48 2.26
N THR A 100 15.59 5.68 3.24
CA THR A 100 16.98 5.19 3.35
C THR A 100 17.38 4.37 2.12
N LEU A 101 16.55 3.41 1.73
CA LEU A 101 16.81 2.52 0.59
C LEU A 101 16.90 3.30 -0.72
N VAL A 102 15.92 4.17 -0.98
CA VAL A 102 15.88 4.99 -2.19
C VAL A 102 17.11 5.89 -2.23
N SER A 103 17.41 6.60 -1.15
CA SER A 103 18.58 7.50 -1.06
C SER A 103 19.89 6.75 -1.30
N GLY A 104 20.09 5.59 -0.66
CA GLY A 104 21.26 4.74 -0.86
C GLY A 104 21.40 4.27 -2.31
N ALA A 105 20.30 3.88 -2.95
CA ALA A 105 20.30 3.50 -4.36
C ALA A 105 20.67 4.70 -5.29
N ARG A 106 20.29 5.94 -4.94
CA ARG A 106 20.68 7.13 -5.71
C ARG A 106 22.19 7.37 -5.69
N VAL A 107 22.87 7.10 -4.57
CA VAL A 107 24.34 7.27 -4.44
C VAL A 107 25.09 6.45 -5.49
N LEU A 108 24.61 5.24 -5.79
CA LEU A 108 25.23 4.38 -6.79
C LEU A 108 25.21 4.99 -8.21
N ARG A 109 24.21 5.82 -8.52
CA ARG A 109 24.11 6.51 -9.81
C ARG A 109 25.16 7.60 -9.99
N HIS A 110 25.69 8.17 -8.90
CA HIS A 110 26.69 9.24 -8.95
C HIS A 110 28.14 8.74 -8.94
N LYS A 111 28.39 7.46 -8.60
CA LYS A 111 29.73 6.85 -8.69
C LYS A 111 30.11 6.39 -10.10
N GLY A 112 29.20 6.47 -11.07
CA GLY A 112 29.42 6.09 -12.47
C GLY A 112 29.90 7.20 -13.41
N SER A 113 29.94 8.46 -12.95
CA SER A 113 30.47 9.59 -13.73
C SER A 113 31.93 9.83 -13.36
N LYS A 114 32.85 9.02 -13.91
CA LYS A 114 34.23 9.47 -14.09
C LYS A 114 34.32 10.14 -15.47
N PRO A 115 34.99 11.31 -15.59
CA PRO A 115 35.20 12.00 -16.86
C PRO A 115 36.03 11.17 -17.84
#